data_AF-A0A8S0FGH5-F1
#
_entry.id   AF-A0A8S0FGH5-F1
#
_cell.length_a   1.000
_cell.length_b   1.000
_cell.length_c   1.000
_cell.angle_alpha   90.00
_cell.angle_beta   90.00
_cell.angle_gamma   90.00
#
_symmetry.space_group_name_H-M   'P 1'
#
loop_
_entity.id
_entity.type
_entity.pdbx_description
1 polymer ?
#
loop_
_entity_poly.entity_id
_entity_poly.type
_entity_poly.pdbx_seq_one_letter_code
_entity_poly.pdbx_strand_id
1 'polypeptide(L)'
;MAIKSPPGLIPLSHLSGEELLAHLRFNRVTDEKGRYLPFDELQYRIKKGENVDVAWTLTRLARNAAIQRINYCNEAGEQAGFNITPVIAEACELVDH
;
A
#
# COMPACT_ATOMS: atom_id res chain seq x y z
N MET A 1 -19.23 -10.07 8.15
CA MET A 1 -18.83 -8.81 7.48
C MET A 1 -18.36 -9.17 6.08
N ALA A 2 -18.93 -8.58 5.03
CA ALA A 2 -18.44 -8.82 3.68
C ALA A 2 -17.06 -8.15 3.54
N ILE A 3 -16.02 -8.94 3.25
CA ILE A 3 -14.71 -8.38 2.88
C ILE A 3 -14.93 -7.62 1.58
N LYS A 4 -14.82 -6.29 1.62
CA LYS A 4 -14.87 -5.48 0.40
C LYS A 4 -13.56 -5.68 -0.34
N SER A 5 -13.66 -6.13 -1.59
CA SER A 5 -12.50 -6.20 -2.47
C SER A 5 -11.93 -4.79 -2.68
N PRO A 6 -10.59 -4.67 -2.82
CA PRO A 6 -9.97 -3.40 -3.18
C PRO A 6 -10.53 -2.89 -4.52
N PRO A 7 -10.74 -1.57 -4.67
CA PRO A 7 -11.18 -0.98 -5.92
C PRO A 7 -10.07 -1.06 -6.98
N GLY A 8 -10.47 -0.82 -8.23
CA GLY A 8 -9.54 -0.66 -9.34
C GLY A 8 -8.62 0.54 -9.13
N LEU A 9 -7.39 0.46 -9.66
CA LEU A 9 -6.43 1.57 -9.59
C LEU A 9 -6.79 2.62 -10.64
N ILE A 10 -6.75 3.89 -10.23
CA ILE A 10 -7.01 5.02 -11.12
C ILE A 10 -5.69 5.51 -11.73
N PRO A 11 -5.63 5.79 -13.04
CA PRO A 11 -4.47 6.46 -13.63
C PRO A 11 -4.21 7.82 -12.99
N LEU A 12 -2.95 8.13 -12.64
CA LEU A 12 -2.61 9.43 -12.04
C LEU A 12 -2.99 10.62 -12.92
N SER A 13 -3.03 10.43 -14.25
CA SER A 13 -3.47 11.45 -15.21
C SER A 13 -4.93 11.87 -15.05
N HIS A 14 -5.74 11.08 -14.35
CA HIS A 14 -7.15 11.39 -14.08
C HIS A 14 -7.35 12.13 -12.75
N LEU A 15 -6.28 12.35 -11.97
CA LEU A 15 -6.37 13.03 -10.68
C LEU A 15 -6.01 14.50 -10.83
N SER A 16 -6.81 15.37 -10.24
CA SER A 16 -6.43 16.77 -10.08
C SER A 16 -5.31 16.93 -9.03
N GLY A 17 -4.54 18.02 -9.13
CA GLY A 17 -3.51 18.32 -8.13
C GLY A 17 -4.07 18.51 -6.72
N GLU A 18 -5.29 19.05 -6.61
CA GLU A 18 -5.99 19.22 -5.32
C GLU A 18 -6.38 17.88 -4.71
N GLU A 19 -6.92 16.95 -5.51
CA GLU A 19 -7.23 15.59 -5.05
C GLU A 19 -5.98 14.86 -4.61
N LEU A 20 -4.88 15.00 -5.36
CA LEU A 20 -3.61 14.39 -4.99
C LEU A 20 -3.15 14.91 -3.62
N LEU A 21 -3.09 16.23 -3.44
CA LEU A 21 -2.69 16.88 -2.20
C LEU A 21 -3.56 16.46 -1.01
N ALA A 22 -4.87 16.39 -1.19
CA ALA A 22 -5.80 15.95 -0.15
C ALA A 22 -5.56 14.50 0.31
N HIS A 23 -5.09 13.64 -0.60
CA HIS A 23 -4.90 12.20 -0.35
C HIS A 23 -3.42 11.79 -0.17
N LEU A 24 -2.46 12.73 -0.27
CA LEU A 24 -1.02 12.44 -0.19
C LEU A 24 -0.61 11.63 1.03
N ARG A 25 -1.31 11.78 2.16
CA ARG A 25 -1.07 11.01 3.39
C ARG A 25 -1.28 9.50 3.22
N PHE A 26 -1.95 9.05 2.16
CA PHE A 26 -2.11 7.64 1.82
C PHE A 26 -0.97 7.09 0.95
N ASN A 27 -0.06 7.95 0.46
CA ASN A 27 1.16 7.57 -0.26
C ASN A 27 2.23 7.06 0.71
N ARG A 28 1.92 5.96 1.42
CA ARG A 28 2.80 5.31 2.39
C ARG A 28 2.58 3.79 2.36
N VAL A 29 3.64 3.05 2.66
CA VAL A 29 3.63 1.57 2.66
C VAL A 29 2.89 1.04 3.90
N THR A 30 3.12 1.68 5.04
CA THR A 30 2.67 1.31 6.37
C THR A 30 1.78 2.38 6.99
N ASP A 31 1.08 2.03 8.07
CA ASP A 31 0.34 3.00 8.89
C ASP A 31 1.26 3.80 9.83
N GLU A 32 0.66 4.70 10.62
CA GLU A 32 1.37 5.55 11.60
C GLU A 32 2.10 4.76 12.69
N LYS A 33 1.76 3.48 12.86
CA LYS A 33 2.41 2.57 13.80
C LYS A 33 3.43 1.64 13.12
N GLY A 34 3.75 1.89 11.85
CA GLY A 34 4.68 1.05 11.09
C GLY A 34 4.10 -0.29 10.64
N ARG A 35 2.80 -0.53 10.76
CA ARG A 35 2.18 -1.81 10.40
C ARG A 35 1.77 -1.82 8.94
N TYR A 36 1.87 -2.98 8.29
CA TYR A 36 1.26 -3.18 6.98
C TYR A 36 -0.26 -3.05 7.10
N LEU A 37 -0.87 -2.28 6.21
CA LEU A 37 -2.30 -1.95 6.29
C LEU A 37 -3.06 -2.49 5.06
N PRO A 38 -3.67 -3.69 5.13
CA PRO A 38 -4.44 -4.20 4.00
C PRO A 38 -5.71 -3.36 3.76
N PHE A 39 -6.30 -3.51 2.57
CA PHE A 39 -7.40 -2.64 2.11
C PHE A 39 -8.63 -2.70 3.02
N ASP A 40 -8.94 -3.91 3.49
CA ASP A 40 -10.05 -4.21 4.38
C ASP A 40 -10.00 -3.39 5.67
N GLU A 41 -8.81 -3.08 6.18
CA GLU A 41 -8.62 -2.15 7.29
C GLU A 41 -8.52 -0.68 6.84
N LEU A 42 -7.86 -0.41 5.71
CA LEU A 42 -7.66 0.94 5.19
C LEU A 42 -8.99 1.68 4.98
N GLN A 43 -10.00 0.99 4.42
CA GLN A 43 -11.31 1.57 4.11
C GLN A 43 -11.98 2.23 5.33
N TYR A 44 -11.70 1.74 6.55
CA TYR A 44 -12.27 2.27 7.79
C TYR A 44 -11.51 3.50 8.31
N ARG A 45 -10.31 3.75 7.80
CA ARG A 45 -9.47 4.92 8.16
C ARG A 45 -9.66 6.11 7.22
N ILE A 46 -10.34 5.91 6.10
CA ILE A 46 -10.67 6.95 5.14
C ILE A 46 -11.86 7.75 5.68
N LYS A 47 -11.75 9.09 5.67
CA LYS A 47 -12.82 9.94 6.20
C LYS A 47 -14.05 9.87 5.31
N LYS A 48 -15.22 10.03 5.90
CA LYS A 48 -16.47 10.10 5.14
C LYS A 48 -16.42 11.28 4.16
N GLY A 49 -16.55 10.99 2.86
CA GLY A 49 -16.46 11.97 1.78
C GLY A 49 -15.13 12.00 1.03
N GLU A 50 -14.10 11.29 1.50
CA GLU A 50 -12.86 11.12 0.76
C GLU A 50 -12.97 10.00 -0.29
N ASN A 51 -12.22 10.14 -1.36
CA ASN A 51 -12.26 9.19 -2.46
C ASN A 51 -11.41 7.96 -2.11
N VAL A 52 -12.09 6.84 -1.88
CA VAL A 52 -11.46 5.57 -1.51
C VAL A 52 -10.54 5.05 -2.61
N ASP A 53 -10.91 5.27 -3.87
CA ASP A 53 -10.16 4.78 -5.02
C ASP A 53 -8.81 5.52 -5.14
N VAL A 54 -8.81 6.83 -4.88
CA VAL A 54 -7.59 7.66 -4.86
C VAL A 54 -6.69 7.26 -3.70
N ALA A 55 -7.27 7.13 -2.49
CA ALA A 55 -6.52 6.69 -1.31
C ALA A 55 -5.85 5.33 -1.55
N TRP A 56 -6.61 4.36 -2.08
CA TRP A 56 -6.08 3.03 -2.38
C TRP A 56 -5.02 3.05 -3.49
N THR A 57 -5.24 3.85 -4.54
CA THR A 57 -4.29 4.02 -5.64
C THR A 57 -2.93 4.52 -5.12
N LEU A 58 -2.93 5.55 -4.27
CA LEU A 58 -1.70 6.10 -3.69
C LEU A 58 -1.00 5.10 -2.76
N THR A 59 -1.75 4.35 -1.95
CA THR A 59 -1.17 3.29 -1.11
C THR A 59 -0.54 2.19 -1.95
N ARG A 60 -1.20 1.74 -3.01
CA ARG A 60 -0.66 0.72 -3.93
C ARG A 60 0.57 1.22 -4.68
N LEU A 61 0.59 2.49 -5.06
CA LEU A 61 1.75 3.12 -5.70
C LEU A 61 2.96 3.13 -4.78
N ALA A 62 2.80 3.59 -3.53
CA ALA A 62 3.87 3.55 -2.52
C ALA A 62 4.43 2.14 -2.32
N ARG A 63 3.53 1.14 -2.22
CA ARG A 63 3.92 -0.27 -2.05
C ARG A 63 4.68 -0.83 -3.23
N ASN A 64 4.20 -0.56 -4.44
CA ASN A 64 4.86 -1.02 -5.66
C ASN A 64 6.25 -0.38 -5.82
N ALA A 65 6.41 0.89 -5.42
CA ALA A 65 7.71 1.56 -5.47
C ALA A 65 8.71 1.01 -4.45
N ALA A 66 8.22 0.59 -3.27
CA ALA A 66 9.04 0.06 -2.18
C ALA A 66 9.16 -1.48 -2.17
N ILE A 67 8.70 -2.17 -3.22
CA ILE A 67 8.71 -3.62 -3.25
C ILE A 67 10.14 -4.14 -3.45
N GLN A 68 10.60 -5.00 -2.55
CA GLN A 68 11.81 -5.79 -2.76
C GLN A 68 11.42 -7.04 -3.56
N ARG A 69 11.94 -7.12 -4.78
CA ARG A 69 11.71 -8.27 -5.65
C ARG A 69 12.64 -9.41 -5.27
N ILE A 70 12.10 -10.62 -5.26
CA ILE A 70 12.89 -11.84 -5.06
C ILE A 70 13.04 -12.59 -6.37
N ASN A 71 14.05 -13.45 -6.45
CA ASN A 71 14.27 -14.30 -7.61
C ASN A 71 13.33 -15.52 -7.58
N TYR A 72 12.03 -15.24 -7.60
CA TYR A 72 10.95 -16.22 -7.68
C TYR A 72 9.85 -15.67 -8.57
N CYS A 73 9.36 -16.48 -9.50
CA CYS A 73 8.25 -16.16 -10.39
C CYS A 73 7.19 -17.26 -10.30
N ASN A 74 5.92 -16.87 -10.43
CA ASN A 74 4.85 -17.84 -10.59
C ASN A 74 4.80 -18.41 -12.02
N GLU A 75 3.85 -19.31 -12.29
CA GLU A 75 3.65 -19.95 -13.60
C GLU A 75 3.38 -18.96 -14.73
N ALA A 76 2.82 -17.78 -14.42
CA ALA A 76 2.57 -16.70 -15.37
C ALA A 76 3.80 -15.78 -15.59
N GLY A 77 4.93 -16.07 -14.93
CA GLY A 77 6.15 -15.26 -15.01
C GLY A 77 6.12 -14.00 -14.13
N GLU A 78 5.12 -13.84 -13.27
CA GLU A 78 5.02 -12.69 -12.37
C GLU A 78 6.01 -12.84 -11.22
N GLN A 79 6.95 -11.89 -11.13
CA GLN A 79 7.99 -11.91 -10.10
C GLN A 79 7.40 -11.53 -8.73
N ALA A 80 7.62 -12.39 -7.75
CA ALA A 80 7.23 -12.13 -6.37
C ALA A 80 8.06 -11.00 -5.75
N GLY A 81 7.47 -10.37 -4.75
CA GLY A 81 8.15 -9.40 -3.93
C GLY A 81 7.40 -9.13 -2.64
N PHE A 82 8.08 -8.51 -1.71
CA PHE A 82 7.53 -8.12 -0.42
C PHE A 82 7.95 -6.70 -0.07
N ASN A 83 7.24 -6.09 0.87
CA ASN A 83 7.66 -4.83 1.46
C ASN A 83 8.24 -5.12 2.85
N ILE A 84 9.47 -4.68 3.12
CA ILE A 84 10.01 -4.68 4.49
C ILE A 84 9.28 -3.59 5.28
N THR A 85 8.59 -4.01 6.33
CA THR A 85 8.01 -3.09 7.31
C THR A 85 9.00 -2.83 8.44
N PRO A 86 8.86 -1.74 9.21
CA PRO A 86 9.68 -1.49 10.40
C PRO A 86 9.76 -2.69 11.36
N VAL A 87 8.63 -3.38 11.59
CA VAL A 87 8.59 -4.57 12.47
C VAL A 87 9.41 -5.73 11.90
N ILE A 88 9.39 -5.92 10.58
CA ILE A 88 10.22 -6.95 9.94
C ILE A 88 11.70 -6.57 10.03
N ALA A 89 12.04 -5.30 9.78
CA ALA A 89 13.40 -4.82 9.87
C ALA A 89 13.99 -5.00 11.28
N GLU A 90 13.24 -4.62 12.33
CA GLU A 90 13.62 -4.81 13.73
C GLU A 90 13.87 -6.29 14.04
N ALA A 91 13.00 -7.19 13.55
CA ALA A 91 13.19 -8.63 13.74
C ALA A 91 14.45 -9.15 13.03
N CYS A 92 14.78 -8.63 11.85
CA CYS A 92 16.03 -8.99 11.14
C CYS A 92 17.26 -8.52 11.92
N GLU A 93 17.27 -7.30 12.46
CA GLU A 93 18.38 -6.77 13.26
C GLU A 93 18.67 -7.64 14.50
N LEU A 94 17.64 -8.20 15.14
CA LEU A 94 17.82 -9.12 16.28
C LEU A 94 18.49 -10.45 15.92
N VAL A 95 18.39 -10.89 14.66
CA VAL A 95 18.97 -12.16 14.20
C VAL A 95 20.42 -11.98 13.73
N ASP A 96 20.77 -10.79 13.26
CA ASP A 96 22.12 -10.46 12.78
C ASP A 96 23.14 -10.24 13.92
N HIS A 97 22.67 -10.18 15.17
CA HIS A 97 23.48 -10.11 16.39
C HIS A 97 23.84 -11.50 16.96
#